data_AF-A0A4Q3AK44-F1
#
_entry.id   AF-A0A4Q3AK44-F1
#
_cell.length_a   1.000
_cell.length_b   1.000
_cell.length_c   1.000
_cell.angle_alpha   90.00
_cell.angle_beta   90.00
_cell.angle_gamma   90.00
#
_symmetry.space_group_name_H-M   'P 1'
#
loop_
_entity.id
_entity.type
_entity.pdbx_description
1 polymer ?
#
loop_
_entity_poly.entity_id
_entity_poly.type
_entity_poly.pdbx_seq_one_letter_code
_entity_poly.pdbx_strand_id
1 'polypeptide(L)'
;LTGGSYTANGNLQIGRNGATGTVNVSGTTTQLDANAEVWVGENPGSNGFLTVNSGTVNVASWIAVGRNGSIGTLTVAGTGTVNQGIVGIDSRLSMTNFGQPTTATLNLDGGTLTTRGIIDEAGGTTTVNLNGGVLKPRMANGNFIADVSSIVVKTGGAKIDTDGFDITIGEPLTGAAGDGGLLKSGDGTLLLDGANTYSGATNVTGGTFGGNGSVSGLVSVASTATLRPGNPIGNFDASAATLSPGATLQIDANNNGAGRLDVTGNLTISNSTLLVSPDLTSRVYIIATYGSRTGTFLAPTLPVGYSINYSFNGDQIALTRAATAFDNFIDPLFSSNPNDPAFVGPNADPDSDGASNFDEFALGGNPAQGGDGRKAFFLVADSNDVGTAKELLLTIAVRAGSDGAGGNPVFAPTSGTPTATIDGVTYAVPGSTDLLNFDSPVSVVGTITTGLPALSAGYEYRTFRLNASDGLPGRGFMRVLITP
;
A
#
# COMPACT_ATOMS: atom_id res chain seq x y z
N LEU A 1 43.54 22.71 -2.60
CA LEU A 1 44.15 21.48 -3.13
C LEU A 1 43.84 21.40 -4.63
N THR A 2 44.87 21.35 -5.45
CA THR A 2 44.77 21.34 -6.94
C THR A 2 45.41 20.09 -7.56
N GLY A 3 46.02 19.22 -6.73
CA GLY A 3 46.64 17.94 -7.10
C GLY A 3 47.17 17.21 -5.86
N GLY A 4 47.41 15.89 -5.97
CA GLY A 4 47.96 15.07 -4.89
C GLY A 4 46.93 14.64 -3.83
N SER A 5 47.41 14.01 -2.75
CA SER A 5 46.58 13.61 -1.60
C SER A 5 46.95 14.43 -0.35
N TYR A 6 45.94 14.83 0.41
CA TYR A 6 46.08 15.41 1.74
C TYR A 6 45.29 14.55 2.73
N THR A 7 45.91 14.14 3.83
CA THR A 7 45.25 13.38 4.89
C THR A 7 45.21 14.19 6.19
N ALA A 8 44.01 14.42 6.71
CA ALA A 8 43.81 14.88 8.08
C ALA A 8 43.67 13.66 9.01
N ASN A 9 44.64 13.46 9.90
CA ASN A 9 44.65 12.35 10.87
C ASN A 9 43.64 12.52 12.02
N GLY A 10 42.94 13.64 12.07
CA GLY A 10 41.87 13.92 13.03
C GLY A 10 40.78 14.75 12.34
N ASN A 11 40.04 15.54 13.11
CA ASN A 11 38.99 16.37 12.53
C ASN A 11 39.59 17.45 11.62
N LEU A 12 39.09 17.55 10.39
CA LEU A 12 39.38 18.67 9.53
C LEU A 12 38.43 19.81 9.86
N GLN A 13 38.97 20.90 10.41
CA GLN A 13 38.19 22.05 10.87
C GLN A 13 38.41 23.24 9.92
N ILE A 14 37.33 23.76 9.36
CA ILE A 14 37.34 24.82 8.36
C ILE A 14 36.58 26.00 8.95
N GLY A 15 37.31 26.97 9.52
CA GLY A 15 36.74 28.08 10.27
C GLY A 15 36.28 27.65 11.67
N ARG A 16 37.00 28.09 12.71
CA ARG A 16 36.76 27.70 14.10
C ARG A 16 37.06 28.84 15.07
N ASN A 17 36.31 28.94 16.17
CA ASN A 17 36.53 29.91 17.25
C ASN A 17 36.64 31.37 16.76
N GLY A 18 35.68 31.84 15.97
CA GLY A 18 35.65 33.20 15.43
C GLY A 18 36.43 33.41 14.13
N ALA A 19 37.05 32.35 13.60
CA ALA A 19 37.85 32.44 12.37
C ALA A 19 37.03 32.14 11.11
N THR A 20 37.44 32.75 10.00
CA THR A 20 36.99 32.36 8.66
C THR A 20 37.99 31.37 8.04
N GLY A 21 37.50 30.24 7.54
CA GLY A 21 38.31 29.23 6.85
C GLY A 21 37.71 28.84 5.51
N THR A 22 38.59 28.62 4.52
CA THR A 22 38.19 28.22 3.17
C THR A 22 39.06 27.07 2.67
N VAL A 23 38.43 26.01 2.17
CA VAL A 23 39.08 24.90 1.48
C VAL A 23 38.46 24.73 0.11
N ASN A 24 39.30 24.78 -0.92
CA ASN A 24 38.91 24.49 -2.30
C ASN A 24 39.62 23.22 -2.76
N VAL A 25 38.85 22.22 -3.19
CA VAL A 25 39.34 20.97 -3.78
C VAL A 25 39.03 20.98 -5.27
N SER A 26 40.06 20.77 -6.07
CA SER A 26 40.03 20.81 -7.53
C SER A 26 41.14 19.93 -8.10
N GLY A 27 41.02 19.53 -9.37
CA GLY A 27 41.89 18.53 -10.00
C GLY A 27 41.30 17.14 -9.83
N THR A 28 41.07 16.44 -10.94
CA THR A 28 40.36 15.15 -10.96
C THR A 28 41.08 14.03 -10.19
N THR A 29 42.39 14.17 -9.96
CA THR A 29 43.21 13.22 -9.18
C THR A 29 43.46 13.67 -7.75
N THR A 30 42.94 14.83 -7.35
CA THR A 30 43.12 15.36 -5.99
C THR A 30 42.29 14.56 -5.01
N GLN A 31 42.90 14.16 -3.89
CA GLN A 31 42.22 13.53 -2.77
C GLN A 31 42.42 14.30 -1.48
N LEU A 32 41.35 14.45 -0.71
CA LEU A 32 41.39 14.91 0.67
C LEU A 32 40.71 13.84 1.52
N ASP A 33 41.47 13.24 2.44
CA ASP A 33 41.00 12.18 3.32
C ASP A 33 40.98 12.72 4.75
N ALA A 34 39.79 12.86 5.33
CA ALA A 34 39.61 13.15 6.74
C ALA A 34 39.34 11.85 7.50
N ASN A 35 40.33 11.37 8.26
CA ASN A 35 40.26 10.09 8.98
C ASN A 35 39.31 10.11 10.18
N ALA A 36 38.71 11.26 10.50
CA ALA A 36 37.67 11.42 11.50
C ALA A 36 36.49 12.21 10.92
N GLU A 37 36.25 13.43 11.41
CA GLU A 37 35.12 14.29 11.01
C GLU A 37 35.60 15.48 10.16
N VAL A 38 34.69 16.07 9.39
CA VAL A 38 34.89 17.39 8.74
C VAL A 38 33.91 18.38 9.36
N TRP A 39 34.41 19.51 9.86
CA TRP A 39 33.61 20.60 10.41
C TRP A 39 33.78 21.84 9.55
N VAL A 40 32.71 22.25 8.89
CA VAL A 40 32.63 23.44 8.06
C VAL A 40 31.93 24.53 8.85
N GLY A 41 32.72 25.35 9.55
CA GLY A 41 32.26 26.29 10.54
C GLY A 41 32.04 25.61 11.89
N GLU A 42 32.71 26.09 12.94
CA GLU A 42 32.49 25.66 14.32
C GLU A 42 32.64 26.85 15.31
N ASN A 43 31.73 26.96 16.27
CA ASN A 43 31.72 27.97 17.34
C ASN A 43 31.30 29.38 16.87
N PRO A 44 30.76 30.22 17.77
CA PRO A 44 30.26 31.54 17.42
C PRO A 44 31.27 32.43 16.69
N GLY A 45 30.78 33.14 15.66
CA GLY A 45 31.57 34.07 14.84
C GLY A 45 32.45 33.42 13.76
N SER A 46 32.46 32.08 13.66
CA SER A 46 33.22 31.37 12.64
C SER A 46 32.45 31.26 11.32
N ASN A 47 33.19 31.35 10.21
CA ASN A 47 32.67 31.10 8.86
C ASN A 47 33.50 30.01 8.18
N GLY A 48 32.89 28.88 7.83
CA GLY A 48 33.54 27.78 7.12
C GLY A 48 33.05 27.63 5.69
N PHE A 49 33.97 27.50 4.74
CA PHE A 49 33.66 27.28 3.33
C PHE A 49 34.44 26.09 2.78
N LEU A 50 33.74 25.02 2.38
CA LEU A 50 34.33 23.89 1.67
C LEU A 50 33.72 23.80 0.28
N THR A 51 34.53 23.97 -0.77
CA THR A 51 34.12 23.78 -2.17
C THR A 51 34.88 22.63 -2.80
N VAL A 52 34.17 21.70 -3.42
CA VAL A 52 34.72 20.55 -4.14
C VAL A 52 34.28 20.64 -5.61
N ASN A 53 35.12 21.23 -6.45
CA ASN A 53 34.83 21.45 -7.88
C ASN A 53 35.19 20.21 -8.74
N SER A 54 36.22 19.48 -8.32
CA SER A 54 36.71 18.23 -8.91
C SER A 54 37.61 17.53 -7.89
N GLY A 55 37.89 16.24 -8.11
CA GLY A 55 38.59 15.40 -7.15
C GLY A 55 37.66 14.88 -6.07
N THR A 56 38.23 14.23 -5.05
CA THR A 56 37.49 13.46 -4.05
C THR A 56 37.79 13.93 -2.64
N VAL A 57 36.74 14.16 -1.85
CA VAL A 57 36.80 14.32 -0.39
C VAL A 57 36.21 13.07 0.25
N ASN A 58 37.01 12.33 1.01
CA ASN A 58 36.54 11.21 1.82
C ASN A 58 36.57 11.61 3.29
N VAL A 59 35.51 11.28 4.00
CA VAL A 59 35.37 11.54 5.44
C VAL A 59 35.04 10.22 6.12
N ALA A 60 35.73 9.87 7.19
CA ALA A 60 35.49 8.60 7.87
C ALA A 60 34.15 8.57 8.64
N SER A 61 33.75 9.72 9.20
CA SER A 61 32.58 9.88 10.07
C SER A 61 31.69 11.06 9.63
N TRP A 62 31.43 12.03 10.52
CA TRP A 62 30.51 13.15 10.34
C TRP A 62 31.05 14.20 9.38
N ILE A 63 30.14 14.78 8.61
CA ILE A 63 30.33 16.11 8.02
C ILE A 63 29.38 17.04 8.76
N ALA A 64 29.90 18.00 9.53
CA ALA A 64 29.09 19.03 10.19
C ALA A 64 29.23 20.34 9.43
N VAL A 65 28.13 20.97 9.07
CA VAL A 65 28.08 22.27 8.39
C VAL A 65 27.34 23.26 9.28
N GLY A 66 27.97 24.39 9.61
CA GLY A 66 27.38 25.42 10.48
C GLY A 66 27.23 24.92 11.93
N ARG A 67 28.27 24.32 12.51
CA ARG A 67 28.23 23.71 13.84
C ARG A 67 28.32 24.75 14.97
N ASN A 68 27.54 24.58 16.04
CA ASN A 68 27.65 25.30 17.31
C ASN A 68 27.77 26.85 17.19
N GLY A 69 26.80 27.51 16.60
CA GLY A 69 26.76 28.98 16.50
C GLY A 69 27.50 29.61 15.31
N SER A 70 27.97 28.80 14.36
CA SER A 70 28.73 29.25 13.19
C SER A 70 27.91 29.35 11.90
N ILE A 71 28.54 29.90 10.86
CA ILE A 71 28.08 29.84 9.47
C ILE A 71 28.95 28.82 8.72
N GLY A 72 28.30 27.87 8.04
CA GLY A 72 28.96 26.85 7.23
C GLY A 72 28.38 26.75 5.84
N THR A 73 29.24 26.57 4.85
CA THR A 73 28.82 26.28 3.47
C THR A 73 29.65 25.15 2.88
N LEU A 74 28.98 24.08 2.50
CA LEU A 74 29.53 23.00 1.68
C LEU A 74 28.98 23.12 0.26
N THR A 75 29.87 23.23 -0.72
CA THR A 75 29.51 23.21 -2.13
C THR A 75 30.18 22.02 -2.83
N VAL A 76 29.37 21.13 -3.40
CA VAL A 76 29.82 20.08 -4.31
C VAL A 76 29.44 20.52 -5.71
N ALA A 77 30.42 20.68 -6.58
CA ALA A 77 30.25 21.29 -7.89
C ALA A 77 31.02 20.53 -8.97
N GLY A 78 30.75 20.83 -10.24
CA GLY A 78 31.50 20.28 -11.37
C GLY A 78 31.49 18.75 -11.37
N THR A 79 32.67 18.14 -11.22
CA THR A 79 32.85 16.68 -11.11
C THR A 79 33.36 16.26 -9.73
N GLY A 80 33.27 17.15 -8.73
CA GLY A 80 33.68 16.88 -7.37
C GLY A 80 32.90 15.74 -6.73
N THR A 81 33.57 14.91 -5.94
CA THR A 81 32.95 13.83 -5.17
C THR A 81 33.16 14.06 -3.68
N VAL A 82 32.09 13.98 -2.90
CA VAL A 82 32.16 14.00 -1.42
C VAL A 82 31.54 12.72 -0.88
N ASN A 83 32.33 12.01 -0.09
CA ASN A 83 31.99 10.72 0.50
C ASN A 83 31.96 10.88 2.03
N GLN A 84 30.77 11.06 2.60
CA GLN A 84 30.57 11.04 4.05
C GLN A 84 30.63 9.59 4.54
N GLY A 85 31.35 9.28 5.61
CA GLY A 85 31.69 7.89 5.96
C GLY A 85 30.69 7.15 6.85
N ILE A 86 31.09 5.98 7.33
CA ILE A 86 30.22 5.09 8.11
C ILE A 86 30.77 4.75 9.50
N VAL A 87 31.93 5.32 9.87
CA VAL A 87 32.55 5.10 11.18
C VAL A 87 31.75 5.87 12.22
N GLY A 88 31.09 5.16 13.14
CA GLY A 88 30.12 5.70 14.10
C GLY A 88 28.68 5.38 13.70
N ILE A 89 27.83 5.04 14.68
CA ILE A 89 26.43 4.64 14.42
C ILE A 89 25.56 5.80 13.93
N ASP A 90 25.91 7.03 14.31
CA ASP A 90 25.17 8.26 13.97
C ASP A 90 25.79 9.05 12.81
N SER A 91 26.74 8.46 12.07
CA SER A 91 27.49 9.22 11.06
C SER A 91 26.62 9.67 9.91
N ARG A 92 26.58 10.99 9.66
CA ARG A 92 25.73 11.64 8.64
C ARG A 92 26.31 12.99 8.22
N LEU A 93 25.64 13.65 7.28
CA LEU A 93 25.84 15.07 7.05
C LEU A 93 24.88 15.84 7.95
N SER A 94 25.43 16.52 8.95
CA SER A 94 24.69 17.26 9.95
C SER A 94 24.76 18.76 9.61
N MET A 95 23.60 19.39 9.51
CA MET A 95 23.43 20.81 9.23
C MET A 95 23.00 21.47 10.52
N THR A 96 23.95 22.12 11.19
CA THR A 96 23.76 22.64 12.54
C THR A 96 23.65 21.59 13.64
N ASN A 97 24.30 21.88 14.79
CA ASN A 97 24.34 21.02 15.97
C ASN A 97 24.53 21.89 17.23
N PHE A 98 24.26 21.30 18.41
CA PHE A 98 24.44 21.90 19.76
C PHE A 98 23.49 23.05 20.12
N GLY A 99 22.34 23.17 19.45
CA GLY A 99 21.23 24.04 19.86
C GLY A 99 21.52 25.55 19.84
N GLN A 100 22.54 25.99 19.10
CA GLN A 100 22.89 27.41 18.95
C GLN A 100 22.42 27.93 17.58
N PRO A 101 21.98 29.21 17.49
CA PRO A 101 21.58 29.81 16.22
C PRO A 101 22.72 29.76 15.20
N THR A 102 22.46 29.17 14.04
CA THR A 102 23.46 28.77 13.06
C THR A 102 22.90 28.94 11.65
N THR A 103 23.78 29.06 10.66
CA THR A 103 23.40 29.03 9.25
C THR A 103 24.22 27.98 8.54
N ALA A 104 23.57 26.98 7.95
CA ALA A 104 24.23 25.95 7.17
C ALA A 104 23.66 25.90 5.76
N THR A 105 24.55 25.88 4.76
CA THR A 105 24.17 25.77 3.36
C THR A 105 24.89 24.58 2.73
N LEU A 106 24.11 23.71 2.09
CA LEU A 106 24.61 22.67 1.20
C LEU A 106 24.23 23.04 -0.24
N ASN A 107 25.21 23.16 -1.13
CA ASN A 107 24.98 23.36 -2.55
C ASN A 107 25.45 22.14 -3.33
N LEU A 108 24.53 21.52 -4.07
CA LEU A 108 24.83 20.47 -5.04
C LEU A 108 24.77 21.07 -6.45
N ASP A 109 25.76 21.89 -6.79
CA ASP A 109 25.94 22.61 -8.07
C ASP A 109 26.61 21.73 -9.15
N GLY A 110 26.36 20.43 -9.10
CA GLY A 110 27.08 19.40 -9.85
C GLY A 110 27.71 18.35 -8.91
N GLY A 111 28.64 17.56 -9.44
CA GLY A 111 29.35 16.54 -8.68
C GLY A 111 28.45 15.48 -8.05
N THR A 112 28.97 14.81 -7.02
CA THR A 112 28.26 13.75 -6.30
C THR A 112 28.51 13.84 -4.80
N LEU A 113 27.44 13.82 -4.00
CA LEU A 113 27.47 13.66 -2.56
C LEU A 113 26.89 12.30 -2.19
N THR A 114 27.69 11.48 -1.50
CA THR A 114 27.28 10.17 -0.98
C THR A 114 27.24 10.22 0.55
N THR A 115 26.06 10.08 1.15
CA THR A 115 25.85 10.24 2.60
C THR A 115 24.78 9.30 3.16
N ARG A 116 24.79 9.07 4.48
CA ARG A 116 23.73 8.33 5.18
C ARG A 116 22.44 9.13 5.36
N GLY A 117 22.52 10.45 5.35
CA GLY A 117 21.38 11.35 5.49
C GLY A 117 21.84 12.79 5.73
N ILE A 118 20.91 13.72 5.57
CA ILE A 118 21.07 15.15 5.77
C ILE A 118 20.07 15.57 6.85
N ILE A 119 20.54 16.03 8.00
CA ILE A 119 19.66 16.37 9.12
C ILE A 119 20.04 17.72 9.71
N ASP A 120 19.04 18.48 10.14
CA ASP A 120 19.24 19.59 11.07
C ASP A 120 19.06 19.13 12.52
N GLU A 121 20.10 19.25 13.35
CA GLU A 121 20.05 18.75 14.74
C GLU A 121 19.83 19.84 15.79
N ALA A 122 19.75 21.11 15.39
CA ALA A 122 19.75 22.23 16.34
C ALA A 122 18.75 23.35 16.02
N GLY A 123 17.97 23.24 14.95
CA GLY A 123 16.92 24.19 14.60
C GLY A 123 17.46 25.53 14.14
N GLY A 124 18.61 25.52 13.46
CA GLY A 124 19.19 26.70 12.81
C GLY A 124 18.50 27.04 11.48
N THR A 125 19.10 27.93 10.69
CA THR A 125 18.65 28.16 9.30
C THR A 125 19.45 27.27 8.36
N THR A 126 18.78 26.27 7.79
CA THR A 126 19.41 25.27 6.93
C THR A 126 18.81 25.28 5.52
N THR A 127 19.69 25.31 4.52
CA THR A 127 19.28 25.31 3.11
C THR A 127 20.04 24.26 2.32
N VAL A 128 19.29 23.35 1.70
CA VAL A 128 19.81 22.37 0.74
C VAL A 128 19.42 22.82 -0.67
N ASN A 129 20.40 23.26 -1.46
CA ASN A 129 20.21 23.64 -2.86
C ASN A 129 20.57 22.46 -3.78
N LEU A 130 19.58 22.00 -4.54
CA LEU A 130 19.71 20.92 -5.51
C LEU A 130 19.82 21.53 -6.92
N ASN A 131 21.03 21.55 -7.49
CA ASN A 131 21.34 22.29 -8.71
C ASN A 131 22.20 21.48 -9.69
N GLY A 132 21.77 20.27 -9.99
CA GLY A 132 22.39 19.39 -10.98
C GLY A 132 23.42 18.43 -10.43
N GLY A 133 23.74 18.49 -9.13
CA GLY A 133 24.53 17.48 -8.44
C GLY A 133 23.75 16.22 -8.08
N VAL A 134 24.47 15.09 -8.01
CA VAL A 134 23.88 13.78 -7.65
C VAL A 134 23.97 13.59 -6.14
N LEU A 135 22.82 13.36 -5.51
CA LEU A 135 22.72 12.92 -4.13
C LEU A 135 22.52 11.40 -4.09
N LYS A 136 23.41 10.69 -3.37
CA LYS A 136 23.38 9.24 -3.20
C LYS A 136 23.25 8.85 -1.72
N PRO A 137 22.31 7.97 -1.35
CA PRO A 137 22.29 7.39 -0.03
C PRO A 137 23.39 6.33 0.11
N ARG A 138 23.86 6.12 1.35
CA ARG A 138 24.79 5.04 1.70
C ARG A 138 24.12 3.79 2.27
N MET A 139 22.86 3.94 2.62
CA MET A 139 22.05 2.93 3.30
C MET A 139 20.58 3.33 3.19
N ALA A 140 19.69 2.39 3.48
CA ALA A 140 18.28 2.70 3.64
C ALA A 140 18.08 3.72 4.78
N ASN A 141 17.24 4.72 4.55
CA ASN A 141 16.95 5.77 5.53
C ASN A 141 15.55 6.37 5.29
N GLY A 142 14.60 6.08 6.18
CA GLY A 142 13.24 6.62 6.13
C GLY A 142 13.11 8.11 6.48
N ASN A 143 14.21 8.78 6.82
CA ASN A 143 14.30 10.22 7.07
C ASN A 143 15.59 10.74 6.43
N PHE A 144 15.74 10.56 5.11
CA PHE A 144 17.00 10.80 4.42
C PHE A 144 17.39 12.27 4.35
N ILE A 145 16.40 13.16 4.22
CA ILE A 145 16.54 14.58 4.51
C ILE A 145 15.45 14.95 5.52
N ALA A 146 15.85 15.48 6.67
CA ALA A 146 14.94 15.74 7.79
C ALA A 146 15.29 17.04 8.52
N ASP A 147 14.28 17.71 9.04
CA ASP A 147 14.36 18.87 9.94
C ASP A 147 15.01 20.12 9.33
N VAL A 148 15.37 20.10 8.05
CA VAL A 148 15.99 21.24 7.38
C VAL A 148 14.98 22.36 7.10
N SER A 149 15.40 23.63 7.18
CA SER A 149 14.49 24.76 6.96
C SER A 149 13.99 24.87 5.51
N SER A 150 14.77 24.41 4.54
CA SER A 150 14.41 24.49 3.12
C SER A 150 15.20 23.52 2.24
N ILE A 151 14.50 22.87 1.32
CA ILE A 151 15.09 22.15 0.17
C ILE A 151 14.63 22.85 -1.10
N VAL A 152 15.60 23.35 -1.89
CA VAL A 152 15.31 24.17 -3.07
C VAL A 152 15.87 23.50 -4.32
N VAL A 153 14.96 23.12 -5.23
CA VAL A 153 15.28 22.67 -6.59
C VAL A 153 15.58 23.89 -7.45
N LYS A 154 16.80 23.97 -7.96
CA LYS A 154 17.29 25.05 -8.82
C LYS A 154 17.22 24.63 -10.30
N THR A 155 17.71 25.49 -11.18
CA THR A 155 17.67 25.29 -12.64
C THR A 155 18.40 24.02 -13.11
N GLY A 156 19.42 23.56 -12.38
CA GLY A 156 20.09 22.28 -12.66
C GLY A 156 19.30 21.03 -12.26
N GLY A 157 18.19 21.21 -11.52
CA GLY A 157 17.33 20.14 -11.03
C GLY A 157 17.91 19.35 -9.85
N ALA A 158 17.05 18.58 -9.20
CA ALA A 158 17.43 17.58 -8.23
C ALA A 158 17.81 16.27 -8.94
N LYS A 159 18.91 15.64 -8.55
CA LYS A 159 19.29 14.31 -9.04
C LYS A 159 19.52 13.40 -7.85
N ILE A 160 18.62 12.43 -7.68
CA ILE A 160 18.66 11.48 -6.58
C ILE A 160 18.85 10.10 -7.18
N ASP A 161 20.02 9.53 -6.95
CA ASP A 161 20.34 8.16 -7.33
C ASP A 161 20.29 7.30 -6.07
N THR A 162 19.29 6.43 -5.97
CA THR A 162 19.08 5.64 -4.75
C THR A 162 20.10 4.54 -4.56
N ASP A 163 20.91 4.20 -5.57
CA ASP A 163 21.99 3.21 -5.46
C ASP A 163 21.54 1.86 -4.86
N GLY A 164 20.26 1.49 -5.06
CA GLY A 164 19.67 0.26 -4.50
C GLY A 164 19.07 0.38 -3.09
N PHE A 165 19.14 1.55 -2.45
CA PHE A 165 18.60 1.78 -1.11
C PHE A 165 17.22 2.43 -1.10
N ASP A 166 16.40 2.05 -0.13
CA ASP A 166 15.10 2.69 0.10
C ASP A 166 15.24 3.91 1.01
N ILE A 167 14.79 5.07 0.52
CA ILE A 167 14.86 6.34 1.23
C ILE A 167 13.54 7.10 1.15
N THR A 168 13.32 7.95 2.15
CA THR A 168 12.16 8.84 2.22
C THR A 168 12.59 10.26 2.52
N ILE A 169 11.95 11.22 1.87
CA ILE A 169 12.07 12.64 2.15
C ILE A 169 10.66 13.14 2.51
N GLY A 170 10.47 13.44 3.80
CA GLY A 170 9.22 14.02 4.31
C GLY A 170 9.13 15.53 4.12
N GLU A 171 10.27 16.20 3.97
CA GLU A 171 10.33 17.65 3.78
C GLU A 171 9.92 18.08 2.36
N PRO A 172 9.20 19.22 2.21
CA PRO A 172 8.78 19.68 0.90
C PRO A 172 9.96 20.19 0.06
N LEU A 173 10.09 19.67 -1.16
CA LEU A 173 10.98 20.25 -2.18
C LEU A 173 10.27 21.43 -2.85
N THR A 174 10.90 22.60 -2.78
CA THR A 174 10.40 23.83 -3.42
C THR A 174 11.16 24.14 -4.70
N GLY A 175 10.48 24.67 -5.72
CA GLY A 175 11.11 25.08 -6.98
C GLY A 175 11.53 26.55 -6.98
N ALA A 176 12.74 26.84 -7.45
CA ALA A 176 13.07 28.18 -7.93
C ALA A 176 12.40 28.46 -9.30
N ALA A 177 12.34 29.72 -9.72
CA ALA A 177 11.85 30.05 -11.05
C ALA A 177 12.66 29.32 -12.14
N GLY A 178 11.98 28.54 -12.99
CA GLY A 178 12.63 27.73 -14.02
C GLY A 178 13.40 26.53 -13.46
N ASP A 179 12.96 25.96 -12.34
CA ASP A 179 13.58 24.77 -11.76
C ASP A 179 13.69 23.60 -12.76
N GLY A 180 14.73 22.79 -12.61
CA GLY A 180 15.01 21.66 -13.49
C GLY A 180 14.23 20.39 -13.17
N GLY A 181 13.31 20.42 -12.19
CA GLY A 181 12.58 19.25 -11.71
C GLY A 181 13.45 18.23 -10.98
N LEU A 182 13.04 16.97 -11.01
CA LEU A 182 13.68 15.86 -10.30
C LEU A 182 14.04 14.74 -11.27
N LEU A 183 15.25 14.19 -11.16
CA LEU A 183 15.67 12.93 -11.75
C LEU A 183 15.84 11.90 -10.64
N LYS A 184 15.03 10.84 -10.68
CA LYS A 184 15.15 9.65 -9.83
C LYS A 184 15.79 8.51 -10.63
N SER A 185 16.95 8.04 -10.16
CA SER A 185 17.65 6.86 -10.70
C SER A 185 18.01 5.87 -9.58
N GLY A 186 18.69 4.78 -9.93
CA GLY A 186 19.05 3.71 -9.00
C GLY A 186 17.88 2.76 -8.72
N ASP A 187 18.20 1.52 -8.34
CA ASP A 187 17.21 0.43 -8.24
C ASP A 187 16.36 0.48 -6.96
N GLY A 188 16.77 1.27 -5.97
CA GLY A 188 16.04 1.44 -4.70
C GLY A 188 14.85 2.38 -4.80
N THR A 189 14.11 2.52 -3.70
CA THR A 189 12.89 3.35 -3.61
C THR A 189 13.20 4.78 -3.16
N LEU A 190 12.58 5.76 -3.81
CA LEU A 190 12.45 7.13 -3.28
C LEU A 190 10.99 7.42 -2.98
N LEU A 191 10.67 7.66 -1.72
CA LEU A 191 9.37 8.19 -1.30
C LEU A 191 9.46 9.70 -1.05
N LEU A 192 8.56 10.47 -1.66
CA LEU A 192 8.34 11.88 -1.33
C LEU A 192 7.02 12.01 -0.60
N ASP A 193 7.08 12.33 0.69
CA ASP A 193 5.90 12.43 1.55
C ASP A 193 5.50 13.88 1.85
N GLY A 194 6.35 14.85 1.48
CA GLY A 194 6.05 16.27 1.57
C GLY A 194 5.17 16.80 0.42
N ALA A 195 4.64 18.01 0.59
CA ALA A 195 3.94 18.74 -0.46
C ALA A 195 4.94 19.47 -1.38
N ASN A 196 5.36 18.83 -2.46
CA ASN A 196 6.42 19.34 -3.32
C ASN A 196 5.88 20.32 -4.37
N THR A 197 6.49 21.50 -4.43
CA THR A 197 6.03 22.65 -5.23
C THR A 197 6.95 23.00 -6.39
N TYR A 198 8.00 22.21 -6.64
CA TYR A 198 8.79 22.35 -7.87
C TYR A 198 7.93 22.04 -9.11
N SER A 199 8.19 22.78 -10.19
CA SER A 199 7.36 22.81 -11.39
C SER A 199 7.95 22.02 -12.57
N GLY A 200 9.27 21.82 -12.58
CA GLY A 200 9.95 20.97 -13.53
C GLY A 200 9.54 19.50 -13.39
N ALA A 201 9.72 18.73 -14.45
CA ALA A 201 9.27 17.34 -14.49
C ALA A 201 10.05 16.44 -13.52
N THR A 202 9.35 15.47 -12.93
CA THR A 202 9.92 14.32 -12.23
C THR A 202 10.13 13.18 -13.21
N ASN A 203 11.38 12.93 -13.57
CA ASN A 203 11.78 11.83 -14.45
C ASN A 203 12.24 10.65 -13.60
N VAL A 204 11.47 9.56 -13.61
CA VAL A 204 11.79 8.31 -12.92
C VAL A 204 12.38 7.36 -13.94
N THR A 205 13.70 7.17 -13.90
CA THR A 205 14.44 6.36 -14.88
C THR A 205 14.85 4.98 -14.34
N GLY A 206 14.65 4.72 -13.05
CA GLY A 206 14.96 3.43 -12.42
C GLY A 206 14.41 3.31 -11.01
N GLY A 207 14.27 2.06 -10.56
CA GLY A 207 13.72 1.70 -9.25
C GLY A 207 12.28 2.15 -9.05
N THR A 208 11.92 2.40 -7.80
CA THR A 208 10.57 2.80 -7.39
C THR A 208 10.54 4.27 -6.97
N PHE A 209 9.53 5.01 -7.42
CA PHE A 209 9.18 6.35 -6.97
C PHE A 209 7.77 6.36 -6.43
N GLY A 210 7.49 7.12 -5.37
CA GLY A 210 6.18 7.09 -4.72
C GLY A 210 6.10 7.94 -3.47
N GLY A 211 5.24 7.51 -2.54
CA GLY A 211 5.02 8.16 -1.24
C GLY A 211 3.57 8.58 -1.04
N ASN A 212 3.34 9.36 0.02
CA ASN A 212 2.04 9.93 0.39
C ASN A 212 1.95 11.45 0.12
N GLY A 213 2.96 12.01 -0.54
CA GLY A 213 3.07 13.44 -0.81
C GLY A 213 2.44 13.86 -2.13
N SER A 214 2.82 15.06 -2.58
CA SER A 214 2.35 15.64 -3.84
C SER A 214 3.49 16.21 -4.66
N VAL A 215 3.32 16.28 -5.97
CA VAL A 215 4.24 16.96 -6.89
C VAL A 215 3.49 17.86 -7.88
N SER A 216 3.93 19.11 -7.99
CA SER A 216 3.30 20.09 -8.90
C SER A 216 3.73 19.93 -10.36
N GLY A 217 4.91 19.38 -10.62
CA GLY A 217 5.39 19.04 -11.97
C GLY A 217 4.79 17.74 -12.53
N LEU A 218 5.00 17.51 -13.83
CA LEU A 218 4.68 16.24 -14.49
C LEU A 218 5.51 15.10 -13.88
N VAL A 219 4.88 13.97 -13.57
CA VAL A 219 5.58 12.70 -13.26
C VAL A 219 5.71 11.87 -14.53
N SER A 220 6.94 11.60 -14.98
CA SER A 220 7.24 10.76 -16.14
C SER A 220 7.99 9.51 -15.69
N VAL A 221 7.37 8.35 -15.87
CA VAL A 221 7.90 7.05 -15.47
C VAL A 221 8.39 6.30 -16.70
N ALA A 222 9.67 6.02 -16.76
CA ALA A 222 10.30 5.32 -17.87
C ALA A 222 9.99 3.81 -17.86
N SER A 223 10.37 3.13 -18.94
CA SER A 223 10.38 1.67 -18.99
C SER A 223 11.15 1.09 -17.80
N THR A 224 10.68 -0.02 -17.25
CA THR A 224 11.24 -0.74 -16.08
C THR A 224 11.24 0.01 -14.75
N ALA A 225 10.83 1.27 -14.71
CA ALA A 225 10.62 2.00 -13.47
C ALA A 225 9.21 1.80 -12.92
N THR A 226 9.06 1.98 -11.61
CA THR A 226 7.78 1.82 -10.91
C THR A 226 7.33 3.12 -10.27
N LEU A 227 6.06 3.47 -10.46
CA LEU A 227 5.35 4.43 -9.62
C LEU A 227 4.50 3.66 -8.61
N ARG A 228 4.66 3.96 -7.33
CA ARG A 228 3.94 3.31 -6.23
C ARG A 228 3.31 4.38 -5.34
N PRO A 229 2.06 4.78 -5.61
CA PRO A 229 1.30 5.68 -4.74
C PRO A 229 1.08 5.01 -3.38
N GLY A 230 1.36 5.77 -2.32
CA GLY A 230 1.45 5.22 -0.99
C GLY A 230 2.71 4.38 -0.75
N ASN A 231 2.98 4.15 0.53
CA ASN A 231 3.74 3.04 1.13
C ASN A 231 3.93 3.42 2.62
N PRO A 232 2.96 3.14 3.52
CA PRO A 232 1.80 2.24 3.38
C PRO A 232 0.64 2.81 2.54
N ILE A 233 -0.47 2.06 2.41
CA ILE A 233 -1.69 2.47 1.66
C ILE A 233 -2.03 3.94 1.91
N GLY A 234 -2.05 4.71 0.83
CA GLY A 234 -2.33 6.14 0.83
C GLY A 234 -2.27 6.72 -0.58
N ASN A 235 -2.33 8.04 -0.68
CA ASN A 235 -2.50 8.73 -1.95
C ASN A 235 -1.21 9.46 -2.34
N PHE A 236 -0.91 9.47 -3.63
CA PHE A 236 0.14 10.33 -4.18
C PHE A 236 -0.47 11.27 -5.22
N ASP A 237 -0.29 12.57 -5.03
CA ASP A 237 -0.89 13.58 -5.90
C ASP A 237 0.11 14.05 -6.97
N ALA A 238 -0.35 14.18 -8.22
CA ALA A 238 0.42 14.74 -9.32
C ALA A 238 -0.44 15.70 -10.17
N SER A 239 0.19 16.74 -10.73
CA SER A 239 -0.49 17.59 -11.71
C SER A 239 -0.77 16.88 -13.03
N ALA A 240 0.16 16.02 -13.46
CA ALA A 240 0.05 15.15 -14.61
C ALA A 240 0.94 13.93 -14.39
N ALA A 241 0.61 12.80 -15.03
CA ALA A 241 1.43 11.60 -14.96
C ALA A 241 1.51 10.89 -16.32
N THR A 242 2.69 10.41 -16.67
CA THR A 242 2.96 9.61 -17.87
C THR A 242 3.63 8.30 -17.47
N LEU A 243 2.94 7.20 -17.70
CA LEU A 243 3.46 5.84 -17.59
C LEU A 243 3.86 5.35 -18.98
N SER A 244 5.17 5.31 -19.25
CA SER A 244 5.71 4.88 -20.53
C SER A 244 5.51 3.36 -20.78
N PRO A 245 5.67 2.87 -22.02
CA PRO A 245 5.68 1.43 -22.27
C PRO A 245 6.68 0.70 -21.39
N GLY A 246 6.22 -0.36 -20.71
CA GLY A 246 7.03 -1.14 -19.77
C GLY A 246 7.27 -0.49 -18.40
N ALA A 247 6.69 0.68 -18.11
CA ALA A 247 6.60 1.20 -16.74
C ALA A 247 5.60 0.38 -15.92
N THR A 248 5.70 0.43 -14.59
CA THR A 248 4.75 -0.22 -13.68
C THR A 248 4.05 0.83 -12.80
N LEU A 249 2.72 0.77 -12.71
CA LEU A 249 1.98 1.32 -11.58
C LEU A 249 1.76 0.20 -10.57
N GLN A 250 2.32 0.34 -9.37
CA GLN A 250 2.12 -0.61 -8.28
C GLN A 250 1.15 -0.01 -7.25
N ILE A 251 0.09 -0.74 -6.95
CA ILE A 251 -0.94 -0.33 -6.00
C ILE A 251 -0.96 -1.33 -4.84
N ASP A 252 -0.66 -0.83 -3.65
CA ASP A 252 -0.88 -1.60 -2.43
C ASP A 252 -2.36 -1.53 -2.06
N ALA A 253 -2.97 -2.68 -1.77
CA ALA A 253 -4.38 -2.75 -1.42
C ALA A 253 -4.66 -3.89 -0.43
N ASN A 254 -5.69 -3.72 0.38
CA ASN A 254 -6.18 -4.72 1.33
C ASN A 254 -7.70 -4.58 1.57
N ASN A 255 -8.25 -5.21 2.59
CA ASN A 255 -9.68 -5.11 2.90
C ASN A 255 -10.14 -3.72 3.34
N ASN A 256 -9.22 -2.82 3.70
CA ASN A 256 -9.53 -1.47 4.19
C ASN A 256 -9.42 -0.40 3.09
N GLY A 257 -8.86 -0.74 1.92
CA GLY A 257 -8.72 0.21 0.80
C GLY A 257 -7.55 -0.10 -0.12
N ALA A 258 -7.28 0.82 -1.04
CA ALA A 258 -6.15 0.77 -1.96
C ALA A 258 -5.42 2.10 -1.96
N GLY A 259 -4.11 2.06 -2.23
CA GLY A 259 -3.36 3.25 -2.57
C GLY A 259 -3.87 3.85 -3.87
N ARG A 260 -3.72 5.17 -4.03
CA ARG A 260 -4.33 5.89 -5.14
C ARG A 260 -3.39 6.90 -5.77
N LEU A 261 -3.27 6.86 -7.09
CA LEU A 261 -2.62 7.92 -7.87
C LEU A 261 -3.64 9.00 -8.20
N ASP A 262 -3.50 10.18 -7.61
CA ASP A 262 -4.43 11.29 -7.82
C ASP A 262 -3.85 12.29 -8.82
N VAL A 263 -4.36 12.26 -10.06
CA VAL A 263 -3.89 13.14 -11.13
C VAL A 263 -4.92 14.22 -11.41
N THR A 264 -4.56 15.48 -11.27
CA THR A 264 -5.51 16.58 -11.56
C THR A 264 -5.62 16.90 -13.05
N GLY A 265 -4.56 16.64 -13.82
CA GLY A 265 -4.48 16.82 -15.27
C GLY A 265 -4.56 15.50 -16.03
N ASN A 266 -3.73 15.37 -17.08
CA ASN A 266 -3.74 14.18 -17.92
C ASN A 266 -2.95 13.02 -17.29
N LEU A 267 -3.59 11.86 -17.18
CA LEU A 267 -2.97 10.56 -16.88
C LEU A 267 -2.76 9.79 -18.19
N THR A 268 -1.51 9.69 -18.63
CA THR A 268 -1.10 8.95 -19.82
C THR A 268 -0.64 7.55 -19.46
N ILE A 269 -1.31 6.52 -19.98
CA ILE A 269 -1.02 5.11 -19.74
C ILE A 269 -0.66 4.45 -21.07
N SER A 270 0.63 4.28 -21.34
CA SER A 270 1.11 3.86 -22.67
C SER A 270 1.52 2.39 -22.68
N ASN A 271 0.57 1.45 -22.58
CA ASN A 271 0.86 0.01 -22.48
C ASN A 271 1.81 -0.31 -21.29
N SER A 272 1.63 0.39 -20.18
CA SER A 272 2.31 0.11 -18.92
C SER A 272 1.65 -1.06 -18.17
N THR A 273 2.34 -1.61 -17.20
CA THR A 273 1.86 -2.68 -16.33
C THR A 273 1.13 -2.11 -15.12
N LEU A 274 0.04 -2.76 -14.69
CA LEU A 274 -0.57 -2.54 -13.37
C LEU A 274 -0.27 -3.76 -12.50
N LEU A 275 0.31 -3.52 -11.31
CA LEU A 275 0.51 -4.52 -10.28
C LEU A 275 -0.32 -4.15 -9.05
N VAL A 276 -1.06 -5.12 -8.50
CA VAL A 276 -1.93 -4.93 -7.34
C VAL A 276 -1.72 -6.06 -6.34
N SER A 277 -1.84 -5.77 -5.05
CA SER A 277 -1.86 -6.79 -3.99
C SER A 277 -2.95 -7.87 -4.26
N PRO A 278 -2.67 -9.16 -3.98
CA PRO A 278 -3.49 -10.28 -4.47
C PRO A 278 -4.80 -10.54 -3.70
N ASP A 279 -4.91 -10.12 -2.44
CA ASP A 279 -6.02 -10.49 -1.55
C ASP A 279 -7.05 -9.34 -1.39
N LEU A 280 -7.91 -9.19 -2.40
CA LEU A 280 -8.93 -8.14 -2.48
C LEU A 280 -10.34 -8.69 -2.24
N THR A 281 -11.10 -8.11 -1.32
CA THR A 281 -12.47 -8.55 -0.99
C THR A 281 -13.55 -7.52 -1.36
N SER A 282 -13.22 -6.23 -1.33
CA SER A 282 -14.19 -5.16 -1.62
C SER A 282 -14.59 -5.15 -3.09
N ARG A 283 -15.84 -4.80 -3.39
CA ARG A 283 -16.34 -4.80 -4.77
C ARG A 283 -15.64 -3.80 -5.69
N VAL A 284 -15.19 -2.69 -5.11
CA VAL A 284 -14.57 -1.58 -5.82
C VAL A 284 -13.33 -1.13 -5.07
N TYR A 285 -12.22 -0.99 -5.80
CA TYR A 285 -11.02 -0.30 -5.34
C TYR A 285 -10.68 0.81 -6.33
N ILE A 286 -10.75 2.07 -5.88
CA ILE A 286 -10.34 3.21 -6.71
C ILE A 286 -8.83 3.33 -6.62
N ILE A 287 -8.15 3.17 -7.75
CA ILE A 287 -6.68 3.11 -7.82
C ILE A 287 -6.06 4.35 -8.47
N ALA A 288 -6.86 5.13 -9.20
CA ALA A 288 -6.43 6.42 -9.72
C ALA A 288 -7.61 7.37 -9.96
N THR A 289 -7.34 8.67 -9.89
CA THR A 289 -8.21 9.74 -10.40
C THR A 289 -7.47 10.52 -11.48
N TYR A 290 -8.20 11.14 -12.42
CA TYR A 290 -7.61 11.90 -13.51
C TYR A 290 -8.50 13.08 -13.95
N GLY A 291 -7.91 14.18 -14.41
CA GLY A 291 -8.65 15.22 -15.15
C GLY A 291 -8.97 14.78 -16.59
N SER A 292 -8.02 14.10 -17.23
CA SER A 292 -8.23 13.38 -18.49
C SER A 292 -7.35 12.13 -18.53
N ARG A 293 -7.72 11.14 -19.35
CA ARG A 293 -6.95 9.89 -19.47
C ARG A 293 -6.70 9.53 -20.94
N THR A 294 -5.48 9.14 -21.24
CA THR A 294 -5.07 8.65 -22.57
C THR A 294 -4.39 7.29 -22.48
N GLY A 295 -4.78 6.34 -23.34
CA GLY A 295 -4.23 4.98 -23.38
C GLY A 295 -4.73 4.08 -22.24
N THR A 296 -4.24 2.84 -22.12
CA THR A 296 -4.67 1.83 -21.13
C THR A 296 -3.49 0.98 -20.69
N PHE A 297 -3.64 0.22 -19.59
CA PHE A 297 -2.65 -0.77 -19.18
C PHE A 297 -2.58 -1.92 -20.20
N LEU A 298 -1.40 -2.53 -20.34
CA LEU A 298 -1.19 -3.73 -21.15
C LEU A 298 -1.49 -4.98 -20.32
N ALA A 299 -2.45 -5.79 -20.76
CA ALA A 299 -2.75 -7.15 -20.26
C ALA A 299 -2.50 -7.35 -18.74
N PRO A 300 -3.20 -6.61 -17.86
CA PRO A 300 -2.92 -6.64 -16.43
C PRO A 300 -3.25 -8.01 -15.82
N THR A 301 -2.32 -8.59 -15.07
CA THR A 301 -2.61 -9.75 -14.21
C THR A 301 -3.31 -9.25 -12.95
N LEU A 302 -4.64 -9.29 -12.95
CA LEU A 302 -5.45 -8.83 -11.82
C LEU A 302 -5.71 -9.96 -10.82
N PRO A 303 -6.02 -9.62 -9.56
CA PRO A 303 -6.64 -10.55 -8.64
C PRO A 303 -7.88 -11.22 -9.27
N VAL A 304 -8.08 -12.50 -8.96
CA VAL A 304 -9.14 -13.32 -9.56
C VAL A 304 -10.51 -12.64 -9.37
N GLY A 305 -11.29 -12.55 -10.45
CA GLY A 305 -12.64 -11.97 -10.44
C GLY A 305 -12.69 -10.44 -10.61
N TYR A 306 -11.55 -9.74 -10.63
CA TYR A 306 -11.51 -8.30 -10.87
C TYR A 306 -11.27 -7.96 -12.34
N SER A 307 -11.82 -6.81 -12.72
CA SER A 307 -11.64 -6.15 -14.01
C SER A 307 -11.34 -4.67 -13.78
N ILE A 308 -10.78 -3.97 -14.77
CA ILE A 308 -10.54 -2.53 -14.68
C ILE A 308 -11.71 -1.78 -15.31
N ASN A 309 -12.34 -0.90 -14.55
CA ASN A 309 -13.20 0.16 -15.07
C ASN A 309 -12.38 1.46 -15.15
N TYR A 310 -12.05 1.87 -16.37
CA TYR A 310 -11.23 3.05 -16.64
C TYR A 310 -11.96 4.39 -16.57
N SER A 311 -13.28 4.38 -16.39
CA SER A 311 -14.13 5.57 -16.34
C SER A 311 -15.16 5.42 -15.22
N PHE A 312 -14.75 4.82 -14.11
CA PHE A 312 -15.60 4.69 -12.93
C PHE A 312 -15.92 6.10 -12.41
N ASN A 313 -17.21 6.39 -12.15
CA ASN A 313 -17.71 7.74 -11.82
C ASN A 313 -17.32 8.85 -12.82
N GLY A 314 -16.87 8.52 -14.03
CA GLY A 314 -16.47 9.46 -15.09
C GLY A 314 -14.98 9.79 -15.13
N ASP A 315 -14.33 9.92 -13.97
CA ASP A 315 -12.95 10.45 -13.82
C ASP A 315 -12.02 9.56 -12.99
N GLN A 316 -12.41 8.30 -12.75
CA GLN A 316 -11.65 7.37 -11.91
C GLN A 316 -11.32 6.07 -12.64
N ILE A 317 -10.19 5.48 -12.26
CA ILE A 317 -9.86 4.09 -12.58
C ILE A 317 -10.12 3.25 -11.34
N ALA A 318 -10.97 2.24 -11.48
CA ALA A 318 -11.30 1.32 -10.41
C ALA A 318 -11.07 -0.14 -10.81
N LEU A 319 -10.64 -0.95 -9.85
CA LEU A 319 -10.78 -2.40 -9.93
C LEU A 319 -12.18 -2.76 -9.46
N THR A 320 -12.91 -3.51 -10.26
CA THR A 320 -14.28 -3.91 -9.96
C THR A 320 -14.46 -5.41 -10.15
N ARG A 321 -15.13 -6.06 -9.19
CA ARG A 321 -15.66 -7.42 -9.39
C ARG A 321 -17.17 -7.39 -9.58
N ALA A 322 -17.70 -8.40 -10.26
CA ALA A 322 -19.15 -8.59 -10.39
C ALA A 322 -19.79 -8.82 -9.02
N ALA A 323 -21.04 -8.37 -8.86
CA ALA A 323 -21.85 -8.68 -7.69
C ALA A 323 -22.16 -10.19 -7.67
N THR A 324 -21.92 -10.81 -6.52
CA THR A 324 -22.34 -12.18 -6.24
C THR A 324 -23.82 -12.21 -5.84
N ALA A 325 -24.38 -13.42 -5.74
CA ALA A 325 -25.73 -13.60 -5.20
C ALA A 325 -25.85 -13.07 -3.75
N PHE A 326 -24.78 -13.18 -2.95
CA PHE A 326 -24.71 -12.60 -1.61
C PHE A 326 -24.73 -11.06 -1.66
N ASP A 327 -23.91 -10.45 -2.52
CA ASP A 327 -23.88 -8.98 -2.68
C ASP A 327 -25.28 -8.46 -3.05
N ASN A 328 -25.95 -9.10 -4.01
CA ASN A 328 -27.31 -8.73 -4.42
C ASN A 328 -28.37 -8.92 -3.32
N PHE A 329 -28.13 -9.84 -2.38
CA PHE A 329 -29.00 -10.08 -1.24
C PHE A 329 -28.81 -9.04 -0.15
N ILE A 330 -27.57 -8.67 0.16
CA ILE A 330 -27.23 -7.82 1.31
C ILE A 330 -27.35 -6.31 1.00
N ASP A 331 -27.01 -5.88 -0.22
CA ASP A 331 -26.99 -4.46 -0.59
C ASP A 331 -28.32 -3.73 -0.35
N PRO A 332 -29.50 -4.27 -0.74
CA PRO A 332 -30.76 -3.56 -0.57
C PRO A 332 -31.16 -3.41 0.90
N LEU A 333 -30.71 -4.32 1.76
CA LEU A 333 -31.01 -4.32 3.20
C LEU A 333 -30.25 -3.20 3.92
N PHE A 334 -29.05 -2.85 3.45
CA PHE A 334 -28.17 -1.85 4.07
C PHE A 334 -27.75 -0.75 3.11
N SER A 335 -28.70 -0.25 2.30
CA SER A 335 -28.45 0.81 1.31
C SER A 335 -27.89 2.13 1.90
N SER A 336 -28.08 2.38 3.20
CA SER A 336 -27.48 3.52 3.90
C SER A 336 -25.99 3.31 4.27
N ASN A 337 -25.52 2.06 4.28
CA ASN A 337 -24.15 1.66 4.64
C ASN A 337 -23.57 0.62 3.65
N PRO A 338 -23.60 0.87 2.33
CA PRO A 338 -23.39 -0.17 1.30
C PRO A 338 -21.95 -0.71 1.24
N ASN A 339 -21.02 -0.10 1.97
CA ASN A 339 -19.60 -0.50 2.00
C ASN A 339 -19.07 -0.68 3.43
N ASP A 340 -19.91 -0.64 4.46
CA ASP A 340 -19.45 -0.84 5.84
C ASP A 340 -19.36 -2.35 6.14
N PRO A 341 -18.15 -2.92 6.34
CA PRO A 341 -18.00 -4.35 6.57
C PRO A 341 -18.70 -4.84 7.85
N ALA A 342 -19.03 -3.95 8.80
CA ALA A 342 -19.81 -4.31 9.99
C ALA A 342 -21.31 -4.49 9.70
N PHE A 343 -21.79 -4.05 8.52
CA PHE A 343 -23.18 -4.21 8.10
C PHE A 343 -23.31 -5.20 6.94
N VAL A 344 -22.46 -5.08 5.91
CA VAL A 344 -22.58 -5.88 4.68
C VAL A 344 -21.60 -7.04 4.59
N GLY A 345 -20.67 -7.16 5.56
CA GLY A 345 -19.69 -8.23 5.57
C GLY A 345 -20.32 -9.62 5.78
N PRO A 346 -19.85 -10.70 5.12
CA PRO A 346 -20.41 -12.05 5.29
C PRO A 346 -20.45 -12.54 6.74
N ASN A 347 -19.47 -12.13 7.57
CA ASN A 347 -19.36 -12.52 8.98
C ASN A 347 -19.96 -11.49 9.95
N ALA A 348 -20.55 -10.41 9.44
CA ALA A 348 -21.22 -9.43 10.29
C ALA A 348 -22.55 -9.98 10.81
N ASP A 349 -22.99 -9.43 11.94
CA ASP A 349 -24.26 -9.72 12.62
C ASP A 349 -24.88 -8.37 13.04
N PRO A 350 -25.42 -7.61 12.07
CA PRO A 350 -25.86 -6.23 12.31
C PRO A 350 -27.15 -6.14 13.13
N ASP A 351 -27.98 -7.19 13.18
CA ASP A 351 -29.18 -7.25 14.01
C ASP A 351 -28.98 -7.96 15.36
N SER A 352 -27.78 -8.49 15.60
CA SER A 352 -27.33 -9.08 16.87
C SER A 352 -28.13 -10.30 17.31
N ASP A 353 -28.57 -11.12 16.35
CA ASP A 353 -29.32 -12.36 16.61
C ASP A 353 -28.41 -13.61 16.78
N GLY A 354 -27.10 -13.45 16.57
CA GLY A 354 -26.10 -14.51 16.64
C GLY A 354 -25.99 -15.37 15.38
N ALA A 355 -26.62 -14.96 14.27
CA ALA A 355 -26.37 -15.45 12.93
C ALA A 355 -25.52 -14.43 12.15
N SER A 356 -24.63 -14.94 11.31
CA SER A 356 -23.93 -14.06 10.37
C SER A 356 -24.82 -13.77 9.16
N ASN A 357 -24.58 -12.63 8.51
CA ASN A 357 -25.18 -12.30 7.21
C ASN A 357 -25.12 -13.47 6.22
N PHE A 358 -23.98 -14.19 6.19
CA PHE A 358 -23.79 -15.34 5.29
C PHE A 358 -24.65 -16.54 5.69
N ASP A 359 -24.81 -16.81 6.99
CA ASP A 359 -25.70 -17.89 7.43
C ASP A 359 -27.15 -17.61 7.04
N GLU A 360 -27.59 -16.36 7.20
CA GLU A 360 -28.95 -15.95 6.86
C GLU A 360 -29.17 -15.91 5.35
N PHE A 361 -28.18 -15.45 4.58
CA PHE A 361 -28.17 -15.60 3.14
C PHE A 361 -28.27 -17.08 2.73
N ALA A 362 -27.63 -17.99 3.44
CA ALA A 362 -27.67 -19.40 3.09
C ALA A 362 -28.98 -20.08 3.54
N LEU A 363 -29.53 -19.72 4.70
CA LEU A 363 -30.67 -20.37 5.33
C LEU A 363 -31.95 -19.50 5.34
N GLY A 364 -32.03 -18.52 4.43
CA GLY A 364 -33.23 -17.75 4.19
C GLY A 364 -33.67 -16.83 5.33
N GLY A 365 -32.73 -16.32 6.13
CA GLY A 365 -32.97 -15.29 7.13
C GLY A 365 -32.97 -13.86 6.55
N ASN A 366 -33.14 -12.87 7.41
CA ASN A 366 -33.11 -11.45 7.07
C ASN A 366 -32.18 -10.69 8.04
N PRO A 367 -30.95 -10.38 7.62
CA PRO A 367 -29.94 -9.77 8.52
C PRO A 367 -30.27 -8.39 9.06
N ALA A 368 -31.34 -7.75 8.60
CA ALA A 368 -31.82 -6.49 9.15
C ALA A 368 -32.88 -6.68 10.25
N GLN A 369 -33.24 -7.93 10.60
CA GLN A 369 -34.38 -8.25 11.45
C GLN A 369 -34.11 -9.48 12.32
N GLY A 370 -33.64 -9.27 13.56
CA GLY A 370 -33.27 -10.39 14.46
C GLY A 370 -34.42 -11.31 14.91
N GLY A 371 -35.65 -11.09 14.44
CA GLY A 371 -36.76 -12.03 14.58
C GLY A 371 -36.90 -13.01 13.41
N ASP A 372 -36.14 -12.83 12.33
CA ASP A 372 -36.24 -13.57 11.07
C ASP A 372 -34.91 -14.25 10.70
N GLY A 373 -34.32 -14.97 11.66
CA GLY A 373 -33.03 -15.63 11.47
C GLY A 373 -33.07 -16.90 10.61
N ARG A 374 -31.99 -17.68 10.73
CA ARG A 374 -31.73 -18.94 10.01
C ARG A 374 -32.89 -19.95 10.10
N LYS A 375 -33.34 -20.48 8.96
CA LYS A 375 -34.45 -21.44 8.90
C LYS A 375 -33.92 -22.87 8.82
N ALA A 376 -33.72 -23.47 10.00
CA ALA A 376 -33.32 -24.86 10.17
C ALA A 376 -34.11 -25.50 11.32
N PHE A 377 -34.86 -26.56 11.03
CA PHE A 377 -35.84 -27.14 11.94
C PHE A 377 -35.68 -28.65 12.06
N PHE A 378 -35.59 -29.14 13.30
CA PHE A 378 -35.69 -30.57 13.57
C PHE A 378 -37.14 -30.98 13.69
N LEU A 379 -37.51 -32.06 13.02
CA LEU A 379 -38.85 -32.63 13.05
C LEU A 379 -38.76 -34.12 13.42
N VAL A 380 -39.82 -34.63 14.04
CA VAL A 380 -40.02 -36.06 14.27
C VAL A 380 -41.29 -36.48 13.56
N ALA A 381 -41.13 -37.04 12.37
CA ALA A 381 -42.22 -37.45 11.50
C ALA A 381 -41.78 -38.64 10.64
N ASP A 382 -42.77 -39.30 10.05
CA ASP A 382 -42.56 -40.32 9.01
C ASP A 382 -42.07 -39.63 7.74
N SER A 383 -40.94 -40.10 7.20
CA SER A 383 -40.36 -39.62 5.93
C SER A 383 -41.08 -40.12 4.67
N ASN A 384 -42.19 -40.86 4.84
CA ASN A 384 -42.94 -41.56 3.80
C ASN A 384 -42.08 -42.59 3.05
N ASP A 385 -41.19 -43.25 3.77
CA ASP A 385 -40.41 -44.36 3.24
C ASP A 385 -41.17 -45.70 3.36
N VAL A 386 -40.47 -46.83 3.23
CA VAL A 386 -41.11 -48.16 3.37
C VAL A 386 -41.33 -48.46 4.85
N GLY A 387 -42.27 -47.75 5.48
CA GLY A 387 -42.51 -47.77 6.92
C GLY A 387 -43.66 -46.84 7.34
N THR A 388 -43.95 -46.81 8.64
CA THR A 388 -44.82 -45.78 9.27
C THR A 388 -44.21 -45.26 10.58
N ALA A 389 -42.93 -45.59 10.81
CA ALA A 389 -42.21 -45.15 11.98
C ALA A 389 -41.99 -43.63 11.90
N LYS A 390 -41.55 -43.04 13.00
CA LYS A 390 -41.09 -41.65 12.97
C LYS A 390 -39.58 -41.65 12.98
N GLU A 391 -38.99 -40.73 12.22
CA GLU A 391 -37.55 -40.54 12.13
C GLU A 391 -37.13 -39.15 12.62
N LEU A 392 -35.83 -38.98 12.86
CA LEU A 392 -35.25 -37.66 13.05
C LEU A 392 -35.02 -37.01 11.68
N LEU A 393 -35.69 -35.89 11.46
CA LEU A 393 -35.59 -35.10 10.25
C LEU A 393 -34.98 -33.74 10.53
N LEU A 394 -34.23 -33.21 9.57
CA LEU A 394 -33.75 -31.84 9.53
C LEU A 394 -34.30 -31.21 8.26
N THR A 395 -35.14 -30.19 8.42
CA THR A 395 -35.62 -29.37 7.30
C THR A 395 -34.95 -28.02 7.34
N ILE A 396 -34.24 -27.67 6.26
CA ILE A 396 -33.54 -26.39 6.11
C ILE A 396 -34.07 -25.63 4.91
N ALA A 397 -34.09 -24.31 5.00
CA ALA A 397 -34.17 -23.47 3.82
C ALA A 397 -32.84 -23.53 3.07
N VAL A 398 -32.90 -23.57 1.75
CA VAL A 398 -31.74 -23.51 0.85
C VAL A 398 -32.04 -22.52 -0.27
N ARG A 399 -30.99 -21.93 -0.84
CA ARG A 399 -31.09 -21.04 -2.01
C ARG A 399 -31.69 -21.81 -3.19
N ALA A 400 -32.72 -21.26 -3.83
CA ALA A 400 -33.42 -21.88 -4.96
C ALA A 400 -32.80 -21.54 -6.34
N GLY A 401 -31.82 -20.63 -6.39
CA GLY A 401 -31.32 -20.06 -7.65
C GLY A 401 -32.27 -19.00 -8.25
N SER A 402 -31.92 -18.44 -9.41
CA SER A 402 -32.60 -17.28 -10.01
C SER A 402 -33.75 -17.60 -10.98
N ASP A 403 -34.14 -18.87 -11.19
CA ASP A 403 -35.09 -19.26 -12.24
C ASP A 403 -36.52 -19.55 -11.78
N GLY A 404 -36.81 -19.49 -10.47
CA GLY A 404 -38.17 -19.54 -9.94
C GLY A 404 -38.95 -20.82 -10.24
N ALA A 405 -38.29 -21.90 -10.65
CA ALA A 405 -38.94 -23.17 -11.02
C ALA A 405 -38.93 -24.23 -9.91
N GLY A 406 -38.19 -24.00 -8.82
CA GLY A 406 -37.98 -25.02 -7.76
C GLY A 406 -37.12 -26.19 -8.25
N GLY A 407 -36.42 -26.86 -7.33
CA GLY A 407 -35.59 -28.03 -7.65
C GLY A 407 -34.08 -27.79 -7.71
N ASN A 408 -33.58 -26.66 -7.21
CA ASN A 408 -32.16 -26.37 -7.05
C ASN A 408 -31.88 -25.91 -5.61
N PRO A 409 -30.88 -26.47 -4.90
CA PRO A 409 -29.85 -27.34 -5.42
C PRO A 409 -30.22 -28.83 -5.25
N VAL A 410 -29.61 -29.65 -6.10
CA VAL A 410 -29.69 -31.11 -6.02
C VAL A 410 -28.62 -31.58 -5.04
N PHE A 411 -29.04 -32.15 -3.92
CA PHE A 411 -28.12 -32.75 -2.97
C PHE A 411 -27.65 -34.10 -3.51
N ALA A 412 -26.33 -34.29 -3.62
CA ALA A 412 -25.76 -35.51 -4.16
C ALA A 412 -26.24 -36.74 -3.34
N PRO A 413 -26.94 -37.72 -3.96
CA PRO A 413 -27.50 -38.86 -3.25
C PRO A 413 -26.39 -39.86 -2.97
N THR A 414 -25.66 -39.67 -1.89
CA THR A 414 -24.68 -40.63 -1.39
C THR A 414 -25.09 -41.12 -0.02
N SER A 415 -24.73 -42.35 0.32
CA SER A 415 -24.95 -42.97 1.64
C SER A 415 -24.09 -42.35 2.75
N GLY A 416 -23.73 -41.07 2.62
CA GLY A 416 -22.83 -40.32 3.49
C GLY A 416 -23.42 -38.96 3.85
N THR A 417 -22.68 -37.88 3.57
CA THR A 417 -23.11 -36.49 3.81
C THR A 417 -23.67 -35.88 2.52
N PRO A 418 -24.99 -35.61 2.42
CA PRO A 418 -25.56 -34.88 1.31
C PRO A 418 -24.91 -33.51 1.18
N THR A 419 -24.48 -33.18 -0.04
CA THR A 419 -23.85 -31.89 -0.36
C THR A 419 -24.47 -31.27 -1.60
N ALA A 420 -24.54 -29.94 -1.62
CA ALA A 420 -25.01 -29.18 -2.77
C ALA A 420 -24.39 -27.78 -2.80
N THR A 421 -24.09 -27.25 -3.98
CA THR A 421 -23.53 -25.90 -4.16
C THR A 421 -24.42 -25.07 -5.06
N ILE A 422 -24.78 -23.87 -4.62
CA ILE A 422 -25.60 -22.92 -5.36
C ILE A 422 -25.34 -21.50 -4.88
N ASP A 423 -25.36 -20.52 -5.78
CA ASP A 423 -25.21 -19.09 -5.43
C ASP A 423 -23.92 -18.77 -4.63
N GLY A 424 -22.87 -19.57 -4.76
CA GLY A 424 -21.65 -19.45 -3.96
C GLY A 424 -21.77 -19.98 -2.53
N VAL A 425 -22.81 -20.76 -2.24
CA VAL A 425 -23.00 -21.44 -0.95
C VAL A 425 -22.85 -22.94 -1.17
N THR A 426 -21.97 -23.58 -0.40
CA THR A 426 -21.90 -25.03 -0.30
C THR A 426 -22.54 -25.50 1.00
N TYR A 427 -23.59 -26.30 0.86
CA TYR A 427 -24.29 -26.96 1.97
C TYR A 427 -23.76 -28.37 2.15
N ALA A 428 -23.54 -28.80 3.40
CA ALA A 428 -23.29 -30.19 3.75
C ALA A 428 -24.11 -30.59 4.98
N VAL A 429 -24.81 -31.73 4.93
CA VAL A 429 -25.73 -32.16 5.99
C VAL A 429 -25.29 -33.48 6.64
N PRO A 430 -24.28 -33.48 7.52
CA PRO A 430 -23.82 -34.72 8.13
C PRO A 430 -24.68 -35.16 9.32
N GLY A 431 -24.72 -36.46 9.58
CA GLY A 431 -25.42 -37.08 10.69
C GLY A 431 -24.49 -37.73 11.72
N SER A 432 -24.97 -37.93 12.95
CA SER A 432 -24.24 -38.56 14.04
C SER A 432 -25.18 -39.31 14.98
N THR A 433 -24.68 -40.35 15.66
CA THR A 433 -25.37 -41.06 16.75
C THR A 433 -24.76 -40.77 18.13
N ASP A 434 -23.61 -40.10 18.18
CA ASP A 434 -22.81 -39.88 19.40
C ASP A 434 -22.43 -38.40 19.66
N LEU A 435 -22.72 -37.50 18.72
CA LEU A 435 -22.34 -36.07 18.70
C LEU A 435 -20.82 -35.81 18.56
N LEU A 436 -20.01 -36.85 18.41
CA LEU A 436 -18.56 -36.77 18.25
C LEU A 436 -18.16 -36.96 16.79
N ASN A 437 -18.65 -38.03 16.15
CA ASN A 437 -18.36 -38.38 14.77
C ASN A 437 -19.59 -38.13 13.91
N PHE A 438 -19.39 -37.41 12.81
CA PHE A 438 -20.45 -36.97 11.90
C PHE A 438 -20.43 -37.78 10.59
N ASP A 439 -20.35 -39.10 10.73
CA ASP A 439 -20.23 -40.10 9.66
C ASP A 439 -21.50 -40.95 9.47
N SER A 440 -22.54 -40.70 10.27
CA SER A 440 -23.80 -41.43 10.15
C SER A 440 -24.53 -41.04 8.86
N PRO A 441 -24.98 -42.00 8.04
CA PRO A 441 -25.61 -41.73 6.75
C PRO A 441 -26.88 -40.86 6.88
N VAL A 442 -26.97 -39.84 6.02
CA VAL A 442 -28.14 -38.98 5.88
C VAL A 442 -28.70 -39.11 4.47
N SER A 443 -30.01 -39.20 4.34
CA SER A 443 -30.70 -39.27 3.05
C SER A 443 -31.60 -38.07 2.81
N VAL A 444 -31.66 -37.62 1.56
CA VAL A 444 -32.63 -36.61 1.12
C VAL A 444 -33.99 -37.29 0.98
N VAL A 445 -35.04 -36.70 1.56
CA VAL A 445 -36.42 -37.23 1.52
C VAL A 445 -37.38 -36.18 0.97
N GLY A 446 -38.65 -36.53 0.79
CA GLY A 446 -39.68 -35.57 0.37
C GLY A 446 -39.74 -34.38 1.32
N THR A 447 -39.88 -33.17 0.78
CA THR A 447 -39.89 -31.96 1.61
C THR A 447 -41.10 -31.95 2.54
N ILE A 448 -40.85 -31.74 3.83
CA ILE A 448 -41.87 -31.62 4.88
C ILE A 448 -41.88 -30.18 5.39
N THR A 449 -43.00 -29.48 5.18
CA THR A 449 -43.15 -28.04 5.49
C THR A 449 -44.23 -27.73 6.51
N THR A 450 -44.94 -28.75 7.02
CA THR A 450 -46.05 -28.57 7.94
C THR A 450 -45.62 -27.81 9.20
N GLY A 451 -46.23 -26.65 9.44
CA GLY A 451 -45.94 -25.81 10.60
C GLY A 451 -44.65 -24.97 10.49
N LEU A 452 -43.94 -25.03 9.37
CA LEU A 452 -42.76 -24.21 9.12
C LEU A 452 -43.16 -22.80 8.62
N PRO A 453 -42.37 -21.76 8.94
CA PRO A 453 -42.62 -20.41 8.44
C PRO A 453 -42.50 -20.34 6.91
N ALA A 454 -43.17 -19.35 6.32
CA ALA A 454 -43.03 -19.09 4.89
C ALA A 454 -41.57 -18.69 4.56
N LEU A 455 -41.13 -19.04 3.35
CA LEU A 455 -39.83 -18.65 2.85
C LEU A 455 -39.92 -17.39 2.01
N SER A 456 -38.87 -16.57 2.10
CA SER A 456 -38.64 -15.46 1.18
C SER A 456 -38.44 -15.98 -0.24
N ALA A 457 -38.72 -15.12 -1.23
CA ALA A 457 -38.47 -15.45 -2.63
C ALA A 457 -36.99 -15.83 -2.85
N GLY A 458 -36.75 -16.85 -3.68
CA GLY A 458 -35.41 -17.36 -3.94
C GLY A 458 -34.92 -18.42 -2.93
N TYR A 459 -35.81 -18.92 -2.06
CA TYR A 459 -35.52 -20.04 -1.16
C TYR A 459 -36.55 -21.15 -1.28
N GLU A 460 -36.12 -22.38 -1.03
CA GLU A 460 -36.99 -23.54 -0.90
C GLU A 460 -36.58 -24.43 0.28
N TYR A 461 -37.52 -25.24 0.79
CA TYR A 461 -37.22 -26.20 1.86
C TYR A 461 -36.67 -27.51 1.29
N ARG A 462 -35.69 -28.08 1.99
CA ARG A 462 -35.17 -29.43 1.79
C ARG A 462 -35.19 -30.19 3.11
N THR A 463 -35.63 -31.44 3.07
CA THR A 463 -35.73 -32.30 4.24
C THR A 463 -34.75 -33.47 4.13
N PHE A 464 -34.05 -33.71 5.23
CA PHE A 464 -33.03 -34.72 5.37
C PHE A 464 -33.39 -35.65 6.51
N ARG A 465 -33.12 -36.93 6.34
CA ARG A 465 -33.38 -37.97 7.33
C ARG A 465 -32.07 -38.58 7.82
N LEU A 466 -31.93 -38.74 9.12
CA LEU A 466 -30.88 -39.57 9.70
C LEU A 466 -31.26 -41.05 9.52
N ASN A 467 -30.52 -41.81 8.72
CA ASN A 467 -30.92 -43.19 8.40
C ASN A 467 -30.93 -44.14 9.61
N ALA A 468 -30.10 -43.87 10.61
CA ALA A 468 -30.05 -44.64 11.85
C ALA A 468 -31.23 -44.35 12.82
N SER A 469 -32.15 -43.46 12.45
CA SER A 469 -33.21 -42.97 13.34
C SER A 469 -34.57 -43.65 13.13
N ASP A 470 -34.67 -44.63 12.24
CA ASP A 470 -35.90 -45.41 12.00
C ASP A 470 -36.39 -46.07 13.30
N GLY A 471 -37.65 -45.81 13.67
CA GLY A 471 -38.26 -46.25 14.93
C GLY A 471 -37.68 -45.63 16.22
N LEU A 472 -36.73 -44.69 16.09
CA LEU A 472 -36.06 -43.91 17.14
C LEU A 472 -35.64 -44.65 18.44
N PRO A 473 -34.89 -45.78 18.39
CA PRO A 473 -34.48 -46.52 19.59
C PRO A 473 -33.32 -45.88 20.41
N GLY A 474 -32.83 -44.67 20.07
CA GLY A 474 -31.63 -44.07 20.67
C GLY A 474 -31.45 -42.56 20.43
N ARG A 475 -30.21 -42.05 20.60
CA ARG A 475 -29.85 -40.64 20.34
C ARG A 475 -29.40 -40.47 18.88
N GLY A 476 -29.79 -39.38 18.24
CA GLY A 476 -29.39 -39.02 16.89
C GLY A 476 -29.23 -37.52 16.76
N PHE A 477 -28.30 -37.09 15.90
CA PHE A 477 -27.97 -35.69 15.67
C PHE A 477 -27.75 -35.48 14.17
N MET A 478 -28.13 -34.31 13.67
CA MET A 478 -27.70 -33.81 12.36
C MET A 478 -27.29 -32.35 12.51
N ARG A 479 -26.58 -31.83 11.52
CA ARG A 479 -26.30 -30.39 11.39
C ARG A 479 -26.25 -30.01 9.92
N VAL A 480 -26.35 -28.71 9.65
CA VAL A 480 -25.98 -28.15 8.35
C VAL A 480 -24.66 -27.39 8.51
N LEU A 481 -23.73 -27.63 7.61
CA LEU A 481 -22.50 -26.87 7.43
C LEU A 481 -22.64 -26.04 6.16
N ILE A 482 -22.19 -24.79 6.22
CA ILE A 482 -22.34 -23.80 5.15
C ILE A 482 -20.99 -23.15 4.93
N THR A 483 -20.50 -23.17 3.70
CA THR A 483 -19.22 -22.55 3.33
C THR A 483 -19.33 -21.74 2.04
N PRO A 484 -18.64 -20.58 1.94
CA PRO A 484 -18.56 -19.79 0.71
C PRO A 484 -17.73 -20.44 -0.40
#